data_AF-A0A850NZ02-F1
#
_entry.id   AF-A0A850NZ02-F1
#
_cell.length_a   1.000
_cell.length_b   1.000
_cell.length_c   1.000
_cell.angle_alpha   90.00
_cell.angle_beta   90.00
_cell.angle_gamma   90.00
#
_symmetry.space_group_name_H-M   'P 1'
#
loop_
_entity.id
_entity.type
_entity.pdbx_description
1 polymer ?
#
loop_
_entity_poly.entity_id
_entity_poly.type
_entity_poly.pdbx_seq_one_letter_code
_entity_poly.pdbx_strand_id
1 'polypeptide(L)' 'MAILSRLRRAKPAPAPPDALRAAAEAGHVEAQMLYAQALLDGAAGQPRDPARGFSWFCIAAGAGHAPGLNMR' A
#
# COMPACT_ATOMS: atom_id res chain seq x y z
N MET A 1 -5.73 -15.41 -38.40
CA MET A 1 -5.76 -14.08 -37.74
C MET A 1 -6.44 -14.21 -36.39
N ALA A 2 -5.69 -14.45 -35.31
CA ALA A 2 -6.21 -14.40 -33.94
C ALA A 2 -5.05 -14.02 -33.00
N ILE A 3 -4.51 -12.82 -33.22
CA ILE A 3 -3.60 -12.19 -32.26
C ILE A 3 -4.49 -11.36 -31.34
N LEU A 4 -4.17 -11.38 -30.03
CA LEU A 4 -4.71 -10.54 -28.95
C LEU A 4 -5.61 -11.23 -27.91
N SER A 5 -5.29 -12.46 -27.52
CA SER A 5 -5.68 -13.01 -26.20
C SER A 5 -4.73 -12.56 -25.07
N ARG A 6 -4.30 -11.30 -25.04
CA ARG A 6 -3.36 -10.81 -23.99
C ARG A 6 -3.55 -9.35 -23.59
N LEU A 7 -4.78 -8.91 -23.40
CA LEU A 7 -5.01 -7.89 -22.38
C LEU A 7 -5.12 -8.59 -21.03
N ARG A 8 -4.01 -9.18 -20.59
CA ARG A 8 -3.77 -9.31 -19.14
C ARG A 8 -3.73 -7.87 -18.68
N ARG A 9 -4.85 -7.35 -18.18
CA ARG A 9 -4.94 -6.02 -17.58
C ARG A 9 -3.76 -5.95 -16.63
N ALA A 10 -2.70 -5.24 -17.05
CA ALA A 10 -1.58 -5.02 -16.18
C ALA A 10 -2.19 -4.34 -14.97
N LYS A 11 -2.08 -4.99 -13.81
CA LYS A 11 -2.42 -4.32 -12.55
C LYS A 11 -1.64 -3.01 -12.61
N PRO A 12 -2.30 -1.84 -12.44
CA PRO A 12 -1.60 -0.57 -12.51
C PRO A 12 -0.35 -0.68 -11.64
N ALA A 13 0.78 -0.23 -12.17
CA ALA A 13 2.01 -0.25 -11.40
C ALA A 13 1.71 0.46 -10.06
N PRO A 14 2.10 -0.13 -8.92
CA PRO A 14 1.86 0.50 -7.63
C PRO A 14 2.43 1.92 -7.67
N ALA A 15 1.76 2.84 -6.98
CA ALA A 15 2.23 4.21 -6.88
C ALA A 15 3.70 4.23 -6.41
N PRO A 16 4.52 5.19 -6.87
CA PRO A 16 5.91 5.28 -6.45
C PRO A 16 6.02 5.34 -4.92
N PRO A 17 7.07 4.76 -4.31
CA PRO A 17 7.18 4.63 -2.86
C PRO A 17 7.01 5.95 -2.09
N ASP A 18 7.49 7.07 -2.66
CA ASP A 18 7.36 8.39 -2.04
C ASP A 18 5.90 8.87 -1.96
N ALA A 19 5.10 8.61 -2.99
CA ALA A 19 3.68 8.96 -3.00
C ALA A 19 2.90 8.08 -2.02
N LEU A 20 3.23 6.79 -1.94
CA LEU A 20 2.67 5.88 -0.94
C LEU A 20 3.02 6.30 0.49
N ARG A 21 4.28 6.71 0.74
CA ARG A 21 4.69 7.22 2.04
C ARG A 21 3.87 8.44 2.44
N ALA A 22 3.79 9.45 1.58
CA ALA A 22 3.04 10.67 1.88
C ALA A 22 1.55 10.40 2.17
N ALA A 23 0.91 9.54 1.38
CA ALA A 23 -0.49 9.17 1.61
C ALA A 23 -0.67 8.29 2.87
N ALA A 24 0.28 7.41 3.17
CA ALA A 24 0.26 6.60 4.39
C ALA A 24 0.38 7.48 5.65
N GLU A 25 1.29 8.46 5.62
CA GLU A 25 1.48 9.47 6.66
C GLU A 25 0.26 10.37 6.83
N ALA A 26 -0.47 10.66 5.75
CA ALA A 26 -1.74 11.39 5.79
C ALA A 26 -2.93 10.54 6.31
N GLY A 27 -2.72 9.28 6.68
CA GLY A 27 -3.75 8.44 7.28
C GLY A 27 -4.59 7.63 6.29
N HIS A 28 -4.25 7.62 4.99
CA HIS A 28 -4.99 6.81 4.03
C HIS A 28 -4.71 5.32 4.25
N VAL A 29 -5.68 4.59 4.77
CA VAL A 29 -5.55 3.17 5.16
C VAL A 29 -5.05 2.30 4.00
N GLU A 30 -5.55 2.52 2.78
CA GLU A 30 -5.09 1.80 1.60
C GLU A 30 -3.62 2.08 1.28
N ALA A 31 -3.19 3.34 1.39
CA ALA A 31 -1.79 3.71 1.20
C ALA A 31 -0.88 3.13 2.29
N GLN A 32 -1.35 3.06 3.53
CA GLN A 32 -0.61 2.40 4.62
C GLN A 32 -0.38 0.92 4.33
N MET A 33 -1.39 0.21 3.82
CA MET A 33 -1.24 -1.19 3.40
C MET A 33 -0.28 -1.35 2.22
N LEU A 34 -0.40 -0.49 1.19
CA LEU A 34 0.46 -0.54 0.02
C LEU A 34 1.93 -0.19 0.35
N TYR A 35 2.15 0.79 1.24
CA TYR A 35 3.49 1.15 1.71
C TYR A 35 4.10 0.05 2.59
N ALA A 36 3.30 -0.58 3.46
CA ALA A 36 3.71 -1.77 4.22
C ALA A 36 4.21 -2.90 3.31
N GLN A 37 3.43 -3.21 2.26
CA GLN A 37 3.79 -4.22 1.28
C GLN A 37 5.08 -3.86 0.52
N ALA A 38 5.23 -2.60 0.10
CA ALA A 38 6.43 -2.13 -0.58
C ALA A 38 7.70 -2.27 0.28
N LEU A 39 7.59 -2.03 1.60
CA LEU A 39 8.69 -2.24 2.56
C LEU A 39 9.01 -3.74 2.76
N LEU A 40 8.00 -4.61 2.69
CA LEU A 40 8.21 -6.07 2.79
C LEU A 40 8.86 -6.67 1.54
N ASP A 41 8.57 -6.10 0.37
CA ASP A 41 9.07 -6.60 -0.91
C ASP A 41 10.42 -5.98 -1.32
N GLY A 42 10.80 -4.85 -0.70
CA GLY A 42 11.95 -4.07 -1.15
C GLY A 42 11.73 -3.47 -2.54
N ALA A 43 10.54 -2.91 -2.77
CA ALA A 43 10.12 -2.46 -4.09
C ALA A 43 10.76 -1.11 -4.50
N ALA A 44 10.91 -0.91 -5.82
CA ALA A 44 11.29 0.36 -6.44
C ALA A 44 12.54 1.04 -5.83
N GLY A 45 13.57 0.25 -5.53
CA GLY A 45 14.86 0.74 -5.03
C GLY A 45 14.92 0.98 -3.53
N GLN A 46 13.82 0.72 -2.79
CA GLN A 46 13.84 0.74 -1.34
C GLN A 46 14.39 -0.59 -0.81
N PRO A 47 15.34 -0.59 0.14
CA PRO A 47 15.72 -1.82 0.83
C PRO A 47 14.53 -2.41 1.58
N ARG A 48 14.50 -3.75 1.65
CA ARG A 48 13.49 -4.48 2.42
C ARG A 48 13.58 -4.09 3.90
N ASP A 49 12.46 -3.69 4.48
CA ASP A 49 12.33 -3.37 5.90
C ASP A 49 11.04 -3.99 6.46
N PRO A 50 11.08 -5.28 6.84
CA PRO A 50 9.89 -5.96 7.33
C PRO A 50 9.36 -5.38 8.63
N ALA A 51 10.25 -4.87 9.50
CA ALA A 51 9.85 -4.29 10.78
C ALA A 51 8.97 -3.05 10.56
N ARG A 52 9.40 -2.12 9.70
CA ARG A 52 8.58 -0.96 9.33
C ARG A 52 7.32 -1.38 8.58
N GLY A 53 7.39 -2.40 7.72
CA GLY A 53 6.23 -2.95 7.04
C GLY A 53 5.14 -3.42 8.01
N PHE A 54 5.50 -4.21 9.02
CA PHE A 54 4.56 -4.66 10.05
C PHE A 54 3.95 -3.50 10.85
N SER A 55 4.75 -2.49 11.22
CA SER A 55 4.24 -1.31 11.91
C SER A 55 3.15 -0.59 11.12
N TRP A 56 3.33 -0.43 9.80
CA TRP A 56 2.31 0.17 8.95
C TRP A 56 1.05 -0.68 8.80
N PHE A 57 1.18 -2.01 8.78
CA PHE A 57 -0.01 -2.87 8.87
C PHE A 57 -0.74 -2.73 10.19
N CYS A 58 -0.04 -2.59 11.32
CA CYS A 58 -0.68 -2.33 12.61
C CYS A 58 -1.45 -1.01 12.62
N ILE A 59 -0.90 0.05 12.02
CA ILE A 59 -1.59 1.35 11.89
C ILE A 59 -2.85 1.19 11.03
N ALA A 60 -2.74 0.55 9.86
CA ALA A 60 -3.87 0.32 8.96
C ALA A 60 -4.98 -0.52 9.61
N ALA A 61 -4.60 -1.58 10.34
CA ALA A 61 -5.52 -2.43 11.08
C ALA A 61 -6.22 -1.64 12.20
N GLY A 62 -5.49 -0.81 12.94
CA GLY A 62 -6.05 0.06 13.98
C GLY A 62 -7.05 1.08 13.42
N ALA A 63 -6.79 1.65 12.24
CA ALA A 63 -7.69 2.59 11.58
C ALA A 63 -8.97 1.90 11.05
N GLY A 64 -8.85 0.68 10.51
CA GLY A 64 -9.99 -0.14 10.08
C GLY A 64 -10.83 -0.70 11.24
N HIS A 65 -10.22 -0.86 12.41
CA HIS A 65 -10.89 -1.27 13.65
C HIS A 65 -11.41 -0.12 14.51
N ALA A 66 -11.26 1.15 14.08
CA ALA A 66 -11.93 2.26 14.74
C ALA A 66 -13.45 1.99 14.71
N PRO A 67 -14.09 1.62 15.83
CA PRO A 67 -15.54 1.49 15.88
C PRO A 67 -16.06 2.87 15.52
N GLY A 68 -16.85 2.99 14.45
CA GLY A 68 -17.22 4.27 13.83
C GLY A 68 -17.29 5.45 14.80
N LEU A 69 -16.21 6.23 14.87
CA LEU A 69 -16.23 7.62 15.30
C LEU A 69 -16.59 8.38 14.03
N ASN A 70 -17.85 8.58 13.63
CA ASN A 70 -18.91 9.29 14.34
C ASN A 70 -18.47 10.11 15.56
N MET A 71 -17.46 10.96 15.37
CA MET A 71 -17.24 12.10 16.23
C MET A 71 -16.90 13.34 15.40
N ARG A 72 -18.00 13.98 14.99
CA ARG A 72 -18.22 15.31 14.37
C ARG A 72 -18.00 15.49 12.88
#